data_AF-A0A4Q0LL53-F1
#
_entry.id   AF-A0A4Q0LL53-F1
#
_cell.length_a   1.000
_cell.length_b   1.000
_cell.length_c   1.000
_cell.angle_alpha   90.00
_cell.angle_beta   90.00
_cell.angle_gamma   90.00
#
_symmetry.space_group_name_H-M   'P 1'
#
loop_
_entity.id
_entity.type
_entity.pdbx_description
1 polymer ?
#
loop_
_entity_poly.entity_id
_entity_poly.type
_entity_poly.pdbx_seq_one_letter_code
_entity_poly.pdbx_strand_id
1 'polypeptide(L)'
;SFQKENVSYTGAKFAIVKLTQGTGYINPKAKAQIKSAKAHGLLTMGYFYANHSGSVTRARAEAKYAVEKAKAYGVPAGSYIADDWEEGSGNSVNGGASANTDAVLAAMQVIKEAGYKPLVYSGAFNLRNHLSTSRIVKSFGTCLWVASYKVMGRQDSADFNYFPSMDGVAIWQFTDNYRGLGVDGNITLVDLKISSGNQSPKKVNKTVESPSQHPVVKWNIGAVAVVSNSKGAYVYTSSKLDKRESDKLKPCGSVWQVLGFENGAVKVGKNQYFDGRAVYVKTNPIAYNDAKHGVAKIVMPHTHALDAPKADAGKVYGLELNSKVEIQGRVGRFLRIKEKHNGKTVYVTGNRAYIVL
;
A
#
# COMPACT_ATOMS: atom_id res chain seq x y z
N SER A 1 -19.16 14.74 9.72
CA SER A 1 -18.22 13.61 9.91
C SER A 1 -18.33 13.14 11.34
N PHE A 2 -18.66 11.86 11.51
CA PHE A 2 -18.77 11.22 12.82
C PHE A 2 -17.41 10.80 13.38
N GLN A 3 -16.41 10.67 12.52
CA GLN A 3 -15.05 10.30 12.91
C GLN A 3 -14.37 11.40 13.73
N LYS A 4 -13.42 11.00 14.57
CA LYS A 4 -12.59 11.91 15.38
C LYS A 4 -11.63 12.70 14.50
N GLU A 5 -11.12 13.81 15.03
CA GLU A 5 -10.10 14.63 14.35
C GLU A 5 -8.72 13.99 14.38
N ASN A 6 -8.40 13.23 15.43
CA ASN A 6 -7.15 12.51 15.55
C ASN A 6 -7.16 11.25 14.67
N VAL A 7 -6.37 11.26 13.60
CA VAL A 7 -6.20 10.14 12.66
C VAL A 7 -4.92 9.40 13.03
N SER A 8 -5.02 8.57 14.06
CA SER A 8 -3.90 7.77 14.59
C SER A 8 -4.41 6.36 14.87
N TYR A 9 -4.33 5.50 13.85
CA TYR A 9 -4.75 4.12 13.93
C TYR A 9 -3.54 3.21 13.74
N THR A 10 -3.29 2.34 14.72
CA THR A 10 -2.09 1.52 14.73
C THR A 10 -2.02 0.62 13.49
N GLY A 11 -0.91 0.72 12.76
CA GLY A 11 -0.66 -0.06 11.55
C GLY A 11 -1.21 0.56 10.25
N ALA A 12 -2.01 1.64 10.34
CA ALA A 12 -2.46 2.36 9.16
C ALA A 12 -1.27 2.94 8.39
N LYS A 13 -1.37 2.93 7.06
CA LYS A 13 -0.37 3.48 6.13
C LYS A 13 -0.88 4.65 5.31
N PHE A 14 -2.20 4.79 5.24
CA PHE A 14 -2.87 5.86 4.54
C PHE A 14 -4.18 6.21 5.26
N ALA A 15 -4.71 7.38 4.94
CA ALA A 15 -6.03 7.84 5.37
C ALA A 15 -6.71 8.55 4.21
N ILE A 16 -8.01 8.30 4.02
CA ILE A 16 -8.85 8.96 3.02
C ILE A 16 -9.89 9.78 3.78
N VAL A 17 -9.86 11.10 3.64
CA VAL A 17 -10.66 12.03 4.45
C VAL A 17 -11.80 12.62 3.63
N LYS A 18 -13.04 12.57 4.15
CA LYS A 18 -14.19 13.25 3.52
C LYS A 18 -13.92 14.74 3.51
N LEU A 19 -13.93 15.36 2.33
CA LEU A 19 -13.73 16.80 2.16
C LEU A 19 -15.08 17.50 2.08
N THR A 20 -15.92 17.06 1.16
CA THR A 20 -17.19 17.69 0.80
C THR A 20 -18.27 16.64 0.52
N GLN A 21 -19.50 17.09 0.36
CA GLN A 21 -20.60 16.31 -0.21
C GLN A 21 -21.46 17.22 -1.07
N GLY A 22 -21.67 16.81 -2.32
CA GLY A 22 -22.12 17.72 -3.36
C GLY A 22 -21.30 19.02 -3.37
N THR A 23 -21.98 20.14 -3.56
CA THR A 23 -21.41 21.50 -3.42
C THR A 23 -21.89 22.23 -2.16
N GLY A 24 -22.68 21.57 -1.30
CA GLY A 24 -23.38 22.21 -0.18
C GLY A 24 -22.82 21.89 1.21
N TYR A 25 -22.18 20.71 1.38
CA TYR A 25 -21.65 20.30 2.67
C TYR A 25 -20.12 20.25 2.65
N ILE A 26 -19.52 20.73 3.74
CA ILE A 26 -18.10 20.60 4.06
C ILE A 26 -17.94 19.75 5.31
N ASN A 27 -16.89 18.93 5.36
CA ASN A 27 -16.53 18.26 6.60
C ASN A 27 -15.79 19.25 7.53
N PRO A 28 -16.38 19.68 8.67
CA PRO A 28 -15.74 20.65 9.56
C PRO A 28 -14.43 20.13 10.18
N LYS A 29 -14.27 18.81 10.24
CA LYS A 29 -13.09 18.14 10.81
C LYS A 29 -11.99 17.85 9.79
N ALA A 30 -12.24 18.07 8.48
CA ALA A 30 -11.32 17.63 7.43
C ALA A 30 -9.92 18.21 7.58
N LYS A 31 -9.81 19.52 7.86
CA LYS A 31 -8.51 20.18 8.05
C LYS A 31 -7.72 19.59 9.21
N ALA A 32 -8.37 19.32 10.34
CA ALA A 32 -7.74 18.70 11.50
C ALA A 32 -7.35 17.24 11.22
N GLN A 33 -8.22 16.48 10.55
CA GLN A 33 -7.97 15.09 10.14
C GLN A 33 -6.78 14.98 9.19
N ILE A 34 -6.69 15.86 8.18
CA ILE A 34 -5.57 15.92 7.23
C ILE A 34 -4.27 16.28 7.95
N LYS A 35 -4.31 17.29 8.83
CA LYS A 35 -3.14 17.67 9.64
C LYS A 35 -2.66 16.50 10.50
N SER A 36 -3.58 15.82 11.18
CA SER A 36 -3.27 14.66 12.03
C SER A 36 -2.71 13.49 11.21
N ALA A 37 -3.32 13.14 10.07
CA ALA A 37 -2.84 12.05 9.21
C ALA A 37 -1.40 12.31 8.71
N LYS A 38 -1.11 13.54 8.29
CA LYS A 38 0.24 13.96 7.88
C LYS A 38 1.24 13.89 9.02
N ALA A 39 0.86 14.35 10.22
CA ALA A 39 1.72 14.29 11.41
C ALA A 39 2.08 12.84 11.79
N HIS A 40 1.19 11.88 11.52
CA HIS A 40 1.44 10.46 11.72
C HIS A 40 2.11 9.76 10.51
N GLY A 41 2.59 10.53 9.52
CA GLY A 41 3.29 9.98 8.35
C GLY A 41 2.39 9.14 7.43
N LEU A 42 1.08 9.31 7.49
CA LEU A 42 0.13 8.60 6.65
C LEU A 42 0.09 9.23 5.25
N LEU A 43 0.03 8.37 4.23
CA LEU A 43 -0.38 8.78 2.90
C LEU A 43 -1.79 9.37 2.98
N THR A 44 -1.91 10.69 2.83
CA THR A 44 -3.14 11.43 3.11
C THR A 44 -3.86 11.74 1.80
N MET A 45 -5.08 11.23 1.66
CA MET A 45 -5.95 11.36 0.50
C MET A 45 -7.26 12.06 0.89
N GLY A 46 -8.00 12.52 -0.11
CA GLY A 46 -9.34 13.09 0.07
C GLY A 46 -10.41 12.30 -0.67
N TYR A 47 -11.67 12.52 -0.33
CA TYR A 47 -12.80 12.15 -1.18
C TYR A 47 -13.94 13.15 -1.03
N PHE A 48 -14.84 13.20 -2.01
CA PHE A 48 -16.12 13.87 -1.87
C PHE A 48 -17.25 12.87 -2.11
N TYR A 49 -18.29 12.96 -1.30
CA TYR A 49 -19.50 12.16 -1.50
C TYR A 49 -20.32 12.78 -2.63
N ALA A 50 -20.52 12.02 -3.70
CA ALA A 50 -21.22 12.46 -4.90
C ALA A 50 -22.69 12.76 -4.62
N ASN A 51 -23.21 13.80 -5.25
CA ASN A 51 -24.65 14.09 -5.39
C ASN A 51 -25.04 14.25 -6.88
N HIS A 52 -24.14 13.87 -7.80
CA HIS A 52 -24.28 14.20 -9.21
C HIS A 52 -25.07 13.16 -10.03
N SER A 53 -25.24 11.93 -9.55
CA SER A 53 -25.84 10.80 -10.29
C SER A 53 -25.24 10.68 -11.69
N GLY A 54 -26.04 10.60 -12.76
CA GLY A 54 -25.56 10.62 -14.15
C GLY A 54 -25.27 12.02 -14.73
N SER A 55 -25.25 13.09 -13.93
CA SER A 55 -25.06 14.47 -14.43
C SER A 55 -23.59 14.88 -14.52
N VAL A 56 -23.06 14.97 -15.74
CA VAL A 56 -21.70 15.45 -16.03
C VAL A 56 -21.43 16.85 -15.47
N THR A 57 -22.37 17.78 -15.63
CA THR A 57 -22.21 19.17 -15.16
C THR A 57 -22.07 19.22 -13.64
N ARG A 58 -22.91 18.48 -12.91
CA ARG A 58 -22.82 18.41 -11.44
C ARG A 58 -21.53 17.71 -11.00
N ALA A 59 -21.17 16.60 -11.63
CA ALA A 59 -19.95 15.85 -11.30
C ALA A 59 -18.70 16.73 -11.40
N ARG A 60 -18.61 17.54 -12.46
CA ARG A 60 -17.53 18.54 -12.61
C ARG A 60 -17.55 19.60 -11.52
N ALA A 61 -18.73 20.11 -11.14
CA ALA A 61 -18.87 21.14 -10.11
C ALA A 61 -18.47 20.61 -8.72
N GLU A 62 -18.92 19.41 -8.37
CA GLU A 62 -18.60 18.73 -7.11
C GLU A 62 -17.10 18.42 -7.01
N ALA A 63 -16.50 17.88 -8.07
CA ALA A 63 -15.06 17.63 -8.12
C ALA A 63 -14.24 18.92 -7.99
N LYS A 64 -14.65 20.02 -8.67
CA LYS A 64 -13.99 21.33 -8.53
C LYS A 64 -14.04 21.83 -7.09
N TYR A 65 -15.21 21.72 -6.45
CA TYR A 65 -15.41 22.13 -5.07
C TYR A 65 -14.55 21.29 -4.10
N ALA A 66 -14.53 19.97 -4.29
CA ALA A 66 -13.68 19.06 -3.52
C ALA A 66 -12.19 19.37 -3.66
N VAL A 67 -11.72 19.63 -4.88
CA VAL A 67 -10.33 20.02 -5.19
C VAL A 67 -9.96 21.34 -4.50
N GLU A 68 -10.84 22.35 -4.54
CA GLU A 68 -10.62 23.62 -3.84
C GLU A 68 -10.40 23.39 -2.35
N LYS A 69 -11.29 22.60 -1.71
CA LYS A 69 -11.16 22.26 -0.30
C LYS A 69 -9.96 21.37 0.00
N ALA A 70 -9.60 20.43 -0.87
CA ALA A 70 -8.41 19.61 -0.74
C ALA A 70 -7.14 20.49 -0.65
N LYS A 71 -7.01 21.46 -1.55
CA LYS A 71 -5.92 22.43 -1.55
C LYS A 71 -5.94 23.28 -0.28
N ALA A 72 -7.10 23.84 0.08
CA ALA A 72 -7.25 24.70 1.25
C ALA A 72 -6.96 23.97 2.59
N TYR A 73 -7.28 22.68 2.68
CA TYR A 73 -7.09 21.87 3.88
C TYR A 73 -5.74 21.15 3.92
N GLY A 74 -4.96 21.23 2.83
CA GLY A 74 -3.57 20.77 2.80
C GLY A 74 -3.41 19.28 2.49
N VAL A 75 -4.34 18.68 1.73
CA VAL A 75 -4.11 17.39 1.07
C VAL A 75 -2.85 17.56 0.20
N PRO A 76 -1.83 16.67 0.32
CA PRO A 76 -0.59 16.83 -0.43
C PRO A 76 -0.83 16.87 -1.95
N ALA A 77 -0.18 17.81 -2.64
CA ALA A 77 -0.21 17.86 -4.11
C ALA A 77 0.30 16.54 -4.70
N GLY A 78 -0.33 16.06 -5.78
CA GLY A 78 -0.03 14.76 -6.37
C GLY A 78 -0.59 13.55 -5.60
N SER A 79 -1.28 13.78 -4.48
CA SER A 79 -2.04 12.74 -3.76
C SER A 79 -3.36 12.41 -4.47
N TYR A 80 -4.17 11.57 -3.84
CA TYR A 80 -5.39 11.03 -4.42
C TYR A 80 -6.63 11.78 -3.93
N ILE A 81 -7.58 11.97 -4.83
CA ILE A 81 -8.94 12.40 -4.49
C ILE A 81 -9.91 11.40 -5.13
N ALA A 82 -10.83 10.87 -4.33
CA ALA A 82 -11.87 9.96 -4.80
C ALA A 82 -13.19 10.67 -5.06
N ASP A 83 -13.84 10.28 -6.14
CA ASP A 83 -15.28 10.43 -6.36
C ASP A 83 -15.99 9.26 -5.65
N ASP A 84 -16.65 9.53 -4.52
CA ASP A 84 -17.41 8.54 -3.75
C ASP A 84 -18.84 8.49 -4.32
N TRP A 85 -19.02 7.59 -5.29
CA TRP A 85 -20.24 7.43 -6.06
C TRP A 85 -21.05 6.25 -5.54
N GLU A 86 -21.96 6.51 -4.61
CA GLU A 86 -22.83 5.50 -4.02
C GLU A 86 -24.27 6.02 -3.79
N GLU A 87 -25.22 5.10 -3.56
CA GLU A 87 -26.62 5.47 -3.38
C GLU A 87 -26.82 6.25 -2.08
N GLY A 88 -27.56 7.35 -2.14
CA GLY A 88 -27.91 8.15 -0.97
C GLY A 88 -27.54 9.62 -1.08
N SER A 89 -27.97 10.42 -0.10
CA SER A 89 -27.74 11.87 -0.04
C SER A 89 -28.16 12.68 -1.30
N GLY A 90 -29.10 12.16 -2.09
CA GLY A 90 -29.53 12.77 -3.35
C GLY A 90 -28.77 12.27 -4.59
N ASN A 91 -27.82 11.35 -4.42
CA ASN A 91 -27.21 10.58 -5.49
C ASN A 91 -28.00 9.28 -5.74
N SER A 92 -28.27 8.96 -7.00
CA SER A 92 -28.81 7.66 -7.38
C SER A 92 -27.86 6.91 -8.31
N VAL A 93 -27.67 5.62 -8.05
CA VAL A 93 -26.86 4.73 -8.88
C VAL A 93 -27.67 4.03 -9.99
N ASN A 94 -28.99 4.08 -9.91
CA ASN A 94 -29.89 3.35 -10.80
C ASN A 94 -30.12 4.04 -12.16
N GLY A 95 -29.43 5.15 -12.44
CA GLY A 95 -29.41 5.79 -13.74
C GLY A 95 -28.77 4.92 -14.83
N GLY A 96 -28.86 5.35 -16.09
CA GLY A 96 -28.25 4.64 -17.20
C GLY A 96 -26.72 4.52 -17.05
N ALA A 97 -26.19 3.30 -17.13
CA ALA A 97 -24.78 3.03 -16.86
C ALA A 97 -23.80 3.89 -17.68
N SER A 98 -24.14 4.22 -18.93
CA SER A 98 -23.32 5.13 -19.74
C SER A 98 -23.28 6.54 -19.16
N ALA A 99 -24.43 7.11 -18.79
CA ALA A 99 -24.51 8.46 -18.22
C ALA A 99 -23.82 8.55 -16.86
N ASN A 100 -24.00 7.53 -16.01
CA ASN A 100 -23.27 7.41 -14.75
C ASN A 100 -21.75 7.39 -14.99
N THR A 101 -21.30 6.59 -15.96
CA THR A 101 -19.88 6.51 -16.32
C THR A 101 -19.35 7.85 -16.83
N ASP A 102 -20.11 8.56 -17.68
CA ASP A 102 -19.69 9.85 -18.22
C ASP A 102 -19.55 10.90 -17.12
N ALA A 103 -20.44 10.89 -16.13
CA ALA A 103 -20.36 11.77 -14.97
C ALA A 103 -19.11 11.49 -14.11
N VAL A 104 -18.87 10.23 -13.75
CA VAL A 104 -17.68 9.81 -13.00
C VAL A 104 -16.39 10.17 -13.76
N LEU A 105 -16.31 9.86 -15.07
CA LEU A 105 -15.17 10.23 -15.91
C LEU A 105 -14.91 11.74 -15.88
N ALA A 106 -15.97 12.55 -15.90
CA ALA A 106 -15.86 14.00 -15.87
C ALA A 106 -15.37 14.54 -14.52
N ALA A 107 -15.82 13.98 -13.39
CA ALA A 107 -15.30 14.30 -12.06
C ALA A 107 -13.82 13.92 -11.92
N MET A 108 -13.47 12.68 -12.30
CA MET A 108 -12.09 12.19 -12.28
C MET A 108 -11.14 13.01 -13.16
N GLN A 109 -11.64 13.49 -14.31
CA GLN A 109 -10.86 14.36 -15.19
C GLN A 109 -10.54 15.71 -14.53
N VAL A 110 -11.50 16.33 -13.83
CA VAL A 110 -11.28 17.56 -13.06
C VAL A 110 -10.22 17.36 -11.97
N ILE A 111 -10.27 16.24 -11.25
CA ILE A 111 -9.27 15.90 -10.22
C ILE A 111 -7.87 15.80 -10.85
N LYS A 112 -7.77 15.11 -11.99
CA LYS A 112 -6.51 14.94 -12.74
C LYS A 112 -5.93 16.27 -13.21
N GLU A 113 -6.77 17.12 -13.82
CA GLU A 113 -6.40 18.46 -14.29
C GLU A 113 -5.91 19.36 -13.15
N ALA A 114 -6.43 19.15 -11.93
CA ALA A 114 -6.00 19.87 -10.75
C ALA A 114 -4.67 19.40 -10.14
N GLY A 115 -4.04 18.36 -10.71
CA GLY A 115 -2.76 17.81 -10.26
C GLY A 115 -2.87 16.72 -9.19
N TYR A 116 -4.07 16.14 -8.99
CA TYR A 116 -4.30 15.01 -8.10
C TYR A 116 -4.53 13.72 -8.91
N LYS A 117 -4.38 12.57 -8.26
CA LYS A 117 -4.65 11.26 -8.87
C LYS A 117 -6.11 10.87 -8.60
N PRO A 118 -6.95 10.73 -9.63
CA PRO A 118 -8.36 10.41 -9.42
C PRO A 118 -8.55 8.95 -9.03
N LEU A 119 -9.47 8.72 -8.09
CA LEU A 119 -10.06 7.44 -7.78
C LEU A 119 -11.58 7.53 -7.95
N VAL A 120 -12.24 6.41 -8.20
CA VAL A 120 -13.69 6.28 -8.02
C VAL A 120 -13.96 5.21 -6.97
N TYR A 121 -14.86 5.51 -6.05
CA TYR A 121 -15.34 4.59 -5.04
C TYR A 121 -16.80 4.20 -5.27
N SER A 122 -17.08 2.92 -5.07
CA SER A 122 -18.45 2.40 -4.90
C SER A 122 -18.42 0.95 -4.41
N GLY A 123 -19.59 0.42 -4.07
CA GLY A 123 -19.79 -1.01 -3.84
C GLY A 123 -19.49 -1.85 -5.09
N ALA A 124 -18.97 -3.05 -4.88
CA ALA A 124 -18.60 -3.97 -5.97
C ALA A 124 -19.78 -4.32 -6.90
N PHE A 125 -21.01 -4.34 -6.37
CA PHE A 125 -22.22 -4.51 -7.18
C PHE A 125 -22.41 -3.33 -8.15
N ASN A 126 -22.30 -2.10 -7.64
CA ASN A 126 -22.49 -0.89 -8.44
C ASN A 126 -21.43 -0.74 -9.53
N LEU A 127 -20.16 -1.03 -9.21
CA LEU A 127 -19.08 -1.01 -10.19
C LEU A 127 -19.26 -2.03 -11.31
N ARG A 128 -19.91 -3.17 -11.05
CA ARG A 128 -20.16 -4.20 -12.08
C ARG A 128 -21.38 -3.89 -12.94
N ASN A 129 -22.42 -3.32 -12.35
CA ASN A 129 -23.74 -3.27 -12.98
C ASN A 129 -24.17 -1.86 -13.43
N HIS A 130 -23.63 -0.81 -12.81
CA HIS A 130 -24.10 0.57 -13.02
C HIS A 130 -23.02 1.52 -13.56
N LEU A 131 -21.79 1.01 -13.76
CA LEU A 131 -20.68 1.74 -14.36
C LEU A 131 -19.94 0.85 -15.37
N SER A 132 -19.39 1.47 -16.40
CA SER A 132 -18.44 0.82 -17.30
C SER A 132 -17.02 1.01 -16.75
N THR A 133 -16.61 0.11 -15.86
CA THR A 133 -15.26 0.10 -15.27
C THR A 133 -14.16 0.01 -16.31
N SER A 134 -14.38 -0.70 -17.43
CA SER A 134 -13.43 -0.77 -18.53
C SER A 134 -13.12 0.60 -19.14
N ARG A 135 -14.12 1.47 -19.32
CA ARG A 135 -13.93 2.86 -19.80
C ARG A 135 -13.14 3.69 -18.79
N ILE A 136 -13.45 3.53 -17.50
CA ILE A 136 -12.77 4.25 -16.41
C ILE A 136 -11.29 3.84 -16.32
N VAL A 137 -11.02 2.53 -16.29
CA VAL A 137 -9.68 1.97 -16.22
C VAL A 137 -8.87 2.28 -17.47
N LYS A 138 -9.49 2.32 -18.67
CA LYS A 138 -8.81 2.75 -19.89
C LYS A 138 -8.32 4.20 -19.81
N SER A 139 -9.08 5.08 -19.17
CA SER A 139 -8.76 6.50 -19.04
C SER A 139 -7.76 6.82 -17.92
N PHE A 140 -7.84 6.09 -16.80
CA PHE A 140 -7.14 6.45 -15.55
C PHE A 140 -6.26 5.33 -14.96
N GLY A 141 -6.27 4.13 -15.56
CA GLY A 141 -5.48 2.98 -15.10
C GLY A 141 -6.07 2.32 -13.85
N THR A 142 -5.19 1.91 -12.93
CA THR A 142 -5.60 1.33 -11.64
C THR A 142 -6.12 2.42 -10.70
N CYS A 143 -7.44 2.61 -10.69
CA CYS A 143 -8.09 3.74 -10.02
C CYS A 143 -9.39 3.39 -9.26
N LEU A 144 -9.78 2.12 -9.19
CA LEU A 144 -11.01 1.73 -8.47
C LEU A 144 -10.71 1.55 -6.98
N TRP A 145 -11.52 2.20 -6.14
CA TRP A 145 -11.61 1.95 -4.70
C TRP A 145 -12.91 1.18 -4.43
N VAL A 146 -12.82 -0.13 -4.22
CA VAL A 146 -13.99 -1.00 -4.23
C VAL A 146 -14.42 -1.35 -2.80
N ALA A 147 -15.69 -1.16 -2.46
CA ALA A 147 -16.27 -1.71 -1.24
C ALA A 147 -16.85 -3.10 -1.47
N SER A 148 -16.42 -4.08 -0.67
CA SER A 148 -17.02 -5.40 -0.61
C SER A 148 -16.64 -6.07 0.69
N TYR A 149 -17.64 -6.38 1.51
CA TYR A 149 -17.42 -6.89 2.86
C TYR A 149 -17.89 -8.34 2.96
N LYS A 150 -17.06 -9.19 3.58
CA LYS A 150 -17.44 -10.56 3.93
C LYS A 150 -18.65 -10.57 4.87
N VAL A 151 -18.63 -9.66 5.84
CA VAL A 151 -19.70 -9.39 6.80
C VAL A 151 -19.79 -7.90 7.08
N MET A 152 -20.99 -7.44 7.44
CA MET A 152 -21.17 -6.09 7.99
C MET A 152 -20.56 -6.01 9.39
N GLY A 153 -19.97 -4.87 9.73
CA GLY A 153 -19.37 -4.64 11.03
C GLY A 153 -17.93 -5.17 11.15
N ARG A 154 -17.54 -5.52 12.38
CA ARG A 154 -16.12 -5.63 12.76
C ARG A 154 -15.38 -6.70 11.94
N GLN A 155 -14.31 -6.27 11.28
CA GLN A 155 -13.29 -7.18 10.76
C GLN A 155 -11.89 -6.64 11.05
N ASP A 156 -10.97 -7.54 11.39
CA ASP A 156 -9.64 -7.18 11.88
C ASP A 156 -8.57 -7.26 10.76
N SER A 157 -8.86 -7.96 9.67
CA SER A 157 -7.96 -8.14 8.52
C SER A 157 -8.74 -8.44 7.23
N ALA A 158 -8.14 -8.11 6.08
CA ALA A 158 -8.68 -8.44 4.77
C ALA A 158 -8.59 -9.96 4.50
N ASP A 159 -9.73 -10.60 4.18
CA ASP A 159 -9.81 -12.00 3.77
C ASP A 159 -9.81 -12.10 2.24
N PHE A 160 -8.64 -12.34 1.64
CA PHE A 160 -8.48 -12.34 0.18
C PHE A 160 -9.31 -13.40 -0.55
N ASN A 161 -9.91 -14.38 0.14
CA ASN A 161 -10.89 -15.28 -0.48
C ASN A 161 -12.20 -14.56 -0.87
N TYR A 162 -12.47 -13.40 -0.26
CA TYR A 162 -13.62 -12.53 -0.54
C TYR A 162 -13.24 -11.29 -1.34
N PHE A 163 -12.00 -11.23 -1.85
CA PHE A 163 -11.54 -10.09 -2.64
C PHE A 163 -12.43 -9.92 -3.90
N PRO A 164 -13.05 -8.74 -4.12
CA PRO A 164 -13.92 -8.51 -5.28
C PRO A 164 -13.09 -8.31 -6.56
N SER A 165 -12.51 -9.40 -7.08
CA SER A 165 -11.65 -9.35 -8.26
C SER A 165 -12.34 -8.66 -9.44
N MET A 166 -11.70 -7.61 -9.95
CA MET A 166 -12.03 -6.88 -11.17
C MET A 166 -10.80 -6.08 -11.62
N ASP A 167 -10.77 -5.69 -12.90
CA ASP A 167 -9.65 -4.91 -13.43
C ASP A 167 -9.61 -3.51 -12.82
N GLY A 168 -8.40 -3.02 -12.54
CA GLY A 168 -8.17 -1.64 -12.11
C GLY A 168 -8.42 -1.36 -10.62
N VAL A 169 -8.60 -2.37 -9.78
CA VAL A 169 -8.68 -2.17 -8.31
C VAL A 169 -7.37 -1.67 -7.74
N ALA A 170 -7.38 -0.45 -7.21
CA ALA A 170 -6.28 0.19 -6.51
C ALA A 170 -6.40 -0.02 -4.99
N ILE A 171 -7.61 0.12 -4.47
CA ILE A 171 -7.94 0.03 -3.04
C ILE A 171 -9.15 -0.87 -2.87
N TRP A 172 -9.11 -1.74 -1.87
CA TRP A 172 -10.26 -2.53 -1.44
C TRP A 172 -10.63 -2.14 -0.01
N GLN A 173 -11.86 -1.64 0.17
CA GLN A 173 -12.49 -1.49 1.47
C GLN A 173 -13.17 -2.82 1.84
N PHE A 174 -12.58 -3.53 2.79
CA PHE A 174 -13.01 -4.89 3.17
C PHE A 174 -13.97 -4.91 4.37
N THR A 175 -14.13 -3.78 5.06
CA THR A 175 -15.03 -3.61 6.22
C THR A 175 -15.35 -2.14 6.44
N ASP A 176 -16.53 -1.89 7.00
CA ASP A 176 -17.01 -0.61 7.53
C ASP A 176 -16.60 -0.38 9.01
N ASN A 177 -15.98 -1.36 9.66
CA ASN A 177 -15.58 -1.26 11.06
C ASN A 177 -14.27 -2.00 11.35
N TYR A 178 -13.16 -1.45 10.86
CA TYR A 178 -11.83 -1.99 11.05
C TYR A 178 -11.49 -2.12 12.54
N ARG A 179 -11.30 -3.36 13.00
CA ARG A 179 -10.91 -3.70 14.38
C ARG A 179 -11.83 -3.12 15.46
N GLY A 180 -13.07 -2.81 15.13
CA GLY A 180 -14.02 -2.19 16.06
C GLY A 180 -13.78 -0.70 16.30
N LEU A 181 -12.96 -0.04 15.49
CA LEU A 181 -12.54 1.36 15.68
C LEU A 181 -13.55 2.38 15.14
N GLY A 182 -14.66 1.93 14.54
CA GLY A 182 -15.67 2.81 13.94
C GLY A 182 -15.17 3.57 12.70
N VAL A 183 -14.25 2.95 11.95
CA VAL A 183 -13.69 3.46 10.70
C VAL A 183 -13.55 2.33 9.69
N ASP A 184 -13.62 2.65 8.40
CA ASP A 184 -13.53 1.65 7.35
C ASP A 184 -12.11 1.07 7.20
N GLY A 185 -12.04 -0.23 6.97
CA GLY A 185 -10.80 -0.97 6.75
C GLY A 185 -10.49 -1.06 5.27
N ASN A 186 -9.35 -0.49 4.88
CA ASN A 186 -8.91 -0.42 3.49
C ASN A 186 -7.53 -1.07 3.32
N ILE A 187 -7.33 -1.79 2.20
CA ILE A 187 -6.04 -2.30 1.77
C ILE A 187 -5.74 -1.85 0.34
N THR A 188 -4.49 -1.45 0.09
CA THR A 188 -4.03 -1.09 -1.26
C THR A 188 -3.53 -2.33 -1.98
N LEU A 189 -3.90 -2.51 -3.26
CA LEU A 189 -3.41 -3.61 -4.11
C LEU A 189 -2.27 -3.19 -5.02
N VAL A 190 -1.99 -1.90 -5.06
CA VAL A 190 -0.85 -1.28 -5.74
C VAL A 190 -0.11 -0.37 -4.78
N ASP A 191 1.14 -0.07 -5.10
CA ASP A 191 1.93 0.91 -4.35
C ASP A 191 1.45 2.33 -4.69
N LEU A 192 0.59 2.89 -3.84
CA LEU A 192 0.08 4.25 -3.99
C LEU A 192 1.18 5.25 -3.60
N LYS A 193 1.69 5.98 -4.58
CA LYS A 193 2.76 6.97 -4.40
C LYS A 193 2.23 8.39 -4.61
N ILE A 194 2.67 9.35 -3.81
CA ILE A 194 2.51 10.78 -4.13
C ILE A 194 3.71 11.20 -4.96
N SER A 195 3.50 11.71 -6.17
CA SER A 195 4.54 12.44 -6.89
C SER A 195 4.55 13.86 -6.34
N SER A 196 5.45 14.16 -5.41
CA SER A 196 5.55 15.46 -4.76
C SER A 196 5.96 16.54 -5.76
N GLY A 197 5.00 17.37 -6.17
CA GLY A 197 5.25 18.60 -6.91
C GLY A 197 5.64 19.73 -5.97
N ASN A 198 6.93 20.02 -5.88
CA ASN A 198 7.52 21.37 -5.77
C ASN A 198 9.05 21.26 -5.84
N GLN A 199 9.57 21.00 -7.03
CA GLN A 199 10.78 21.64 -7.54
C GLN A 199 10.63 21.80 -9.05
N SER A 200 10.80 23.02 -9.54
CA SER A 200 10.88 23.37 -10.95
C SER A 200 11.88 22.46 -11.69
N PRO A 201 11.63 22.11 -12.96
CA PRO A 201 12.37 21.05 -13.63
C PRO A 201 13.77 21.54 -13.98
N LYS A 202 14.77 21.18 -13.16
CA LYS A 202 16.06 20.86 -13.78
C LYS A 202 15.85 19.56 -14.52
N LYS A 203 16.06 19.58 -15.84
CA LYS A 203 16.18 18.37 -16.67
C LYS A 203 17.09 17.39 -15.93
N VAL A 204 16.50 16.38 -15.31
CA VAL A 204 17.23 15.19 -14.89
C VAL A 204 16.57 14.08 -15.68
N ASN A 205 17.36 13.55 -16.61
CA ASN A 205 17.07 12.32 -17.33
C ASN A 205 16.40 11.32 -16.40
N LYS A 206 15.37 10.61 -16.89
CA LYS A 206 14.74 9.45 -16.23
C LYS A 206 15.84 8.59 -15.59
N THR A 207 16.09 8.82 -14.32
CA THR A 207 16.89 7.95 -13.50
C THR A 207 15.89 6.91 -13.04
N VAL A 208 16.00 5.74 -13.66
CA VAL A 208 15.48 4.50 -13.11
C VAL A 208 15.83 4.53 -11.62
N GLU A 209 14.84 4.63 -10.73
CA GLU A 209 15.06 4.43 -9.30
C GLU A 209 15.77 3.08 -9.17
N SER A 210 17.05 3.13 -8.80
CA SER A 210 17.84 1.92 -8.66
C SER A 210 17.25 1.12 -7.50
N PRO A 211 16.96 -0.18 -7.69
CA PRO A 211 16.39 -1.00 -6.64
C PRO A 211 17.26 -0.92 -5.38
N SER A 212 16.62 -0.77 -4.22
CA SER A 212 17.31 -0.59 -2.93
C SER A 212 18.41 -1.62 -2.77
N GLN A 213 19.67 -1.22 -2.59
CA GLN A 213 20.79 -2.16 -2.38
C GLN A 213 20.70 -2.94 -1.05
N HIS A 214 19.66 -2.66 -0.24
CA HIS A 214 19.47 -3.19 1.09
C HIS A 214 18.06 -3.77 1.27
N PRO A 215 17.71 -4.88 0.57
CA PRO A 215 16.42 -5.53 0.72
C PRO A 215 16.22 -6.04 2.17
N VAL A 216 14.96 -6.21 2.55
CA VAL A 216 14.59 -6.67 3.89
C VAL A 216 14.04 -8.09 3.82
N VAL A 217 14.59 -9.01 4.63
CA VAL A 217 14.27 -10.44 4.56
C VAL A 217 14.12 -11.09 5.94
N LYS A 218 13.34 -12.16 6.05
CA LYS A 218 13.27 -12.98 7.27
C LYS A 218 14.64 -13.53 7.67
N TRP A 219 14.87 -13.60 8.98
CA TRP A 219 16.10 -14.09 9.61
C TRP A 219 16.59 -15.46 9.12
N ASN A 220 15.69 -16.34 8.69
CA ASN A 220 15.99 -17.71 8.25
C ASN A 220 16.12 -17.87 6.74
N ILE A 221 16.04 -16.78 5.97
CA ILE A 221 16.23 -16.82 4.52
C ILE A 221 17.69 -16.49 4.23
N GLY A 222 18.40 -17.44 3.63
CA GLY A 222 19.84 -17.37 3.42
C GLY A 222 20.29 -16.32 2.40
N ALA A 223 19.54 -16.14 1.32
CA ALA A 223 19.84 -15.14 0.31
C ALA A 223 18.59 -14.74 -0.47
N VAL A 224 18.62 -13.56 -1.07
CA VAL A 224 17.58 -13.06 -1.95
C VAL A 224 18.15 -12.55 -3.25
N ALA A 225 17.40 -12.77 -4.33
CA ALA A 225 17.61 -12.18 -5.63
C ALA A 225 16.66 -11.00 -5.78
N VAL A 226 17.19 -9.86 -6.22
CA VAL A 226 16.39 -8.66 -6.49
C VAL A 226 16.50 -8.33 -7.96
N VAL A 227 15.37 -8.20 -8.65
CA VAL A 227 15.34 -7.83 -10.06
C VAL A 227 15.96 -6.44 -10.23
N SER A 228 17.06 -6.37 -10.96
CA SER A 228 17.86 -5.16 -11.15
C SER A 228 17.55 -4.47 -12.48
N ASN A 229 17.02 -5.22 -13.46
CA ASN A 229 16.67 -4.69 -14.76
C ASN A 229 15.45 -3.76 -14.65
N SER A 230 15.60 -2.53 -15.16
CA SER A 230 14.56 -1.49 -15.15
C SER A 230 13.26 -1.90 -15.83
N LYS A 231 13.33 -2.78 -16.84
CA LYS A 231 12.16 -3.33 -17.55
C LYS A 231 11.54 -4.55 -16.83
N GLY A 232 12.18 -5.05 -15.79
CA GLY A 232 11.84 -6.32 -15.14
C GLY A 232 12.61 -7.51 -15.69
N ALA A 233 12.32 -8.70 -15.17
CA ALA A 233 12.97 -9.95 -15.55
C ALA A 233 11.96 -11.07 -15.79
N TYR A 234 12.21 -11.91 -16.79
CA TYR A 234 11.46 -13.15 -16.97
C TYR A 234 11.90 -14.20 -15.96
N VAL A 235 10.96 -15.06 -15.58
CA VAL A 235 11.28 -16.33 -14.91
C VAL A 235 11.27 -17.42 -15.97
N TYR A 236 12.25 -18.31 -15.88
CA TYR A 236 12.47 -19.43 -16.78
C TYR A 236 12.16 -20.74 -16.09
N THR A 237 11.71 -21.71 -16.88
CA THR A 237 11.34 -23.04 -16.40
C THR A 237 12.54 -23.95 -16.11
N SER A 238 13.73 -23.56 -16.57
CA SER A 238 14.97 -24.32 -16.42
C SER A 238 16.17 -23.38 -16.26
N SER A 239 17.29 -23.88 -15.75
CA SER A 239 18.54 -23.14 -15.66
C SER A 239 19.17 -22.80 -17.02
N LYS A 240 18.67 -23.40 -18.12
CA LYS A 240 19.16 -23.14 -19.48
C LYS A 240 18.66 -21.82 -20.05
N LEU A 241 17.68 -21.20 -19.40
CA LEU A 241 17.06 -19.92 -19.81
C LEU A 241 16.47 -19.95 -21.23
N ASP A 242 16.03 -21.12 -21.67
CA ASP A 242 15.51 -21.41 -23.02
C ASP A 242 14.00 -21.22 -23.12
N LYS A 243 13.26 -21.58 -22.07
CA LYS A 243 11.80 -21.49 -22.01
C LYS A 243 11.33 -20.66 -20.81
N ARG A 244 10.65 -19.55 -21.10
CA ARG A 244 9.99 -18.70 -20.10
C ARG A 244 8.85 -19.46 -19.42
N GLU A 245 8.69 -19.24 -18.12
CA GLU A 245 7.53 -19.71 -17.36
C GLU A 245 6.25 -18.99 -17.80
N SER A 246 6.35 -17.69 -18.10
CA SER A 246 5.28 -16.86 -18.66
C SER A 246 5.87 -15.63 -19.34
N ASP A 247 5.08 -14.95 -20.18
CA ASP A 247 5.44 -13.65 -20.75
C ASP A 247 5.26 -12.48 -19.77
N LYS A 248 4.88 -12.76 -18.52
CA LYS A 248 4.74 -11.75 -17.47
C LYS A 248 6.08 -11.49 -16.78
N LEU A 249 6.69 -10.33 -17.07
CA LEU A 249 7.88 -9.84 -16.41
C LEU A 249 7.63 -9.63 -14.90
N LYS A 250 8.63 -10.02 -14.09
CA LYS A 250 8.69 -9.64 -12.68
C LYS A 250 9.30 -8.25 -12.58
N PRO A 251 8.67 -7.32 -11.85
CA PRO A 251 9.07 -5.92 -11.87
C PRO A 251 10.46 -5.72 -11.24
N CYS A 252 11.15 -4.67 -11.68
CA CYS A 252 12.36 -4.15 -11.04
C CYS A 252 12.10 -3.96 -9.53
N GLY A 253 13.06 -4.37 -8.70
CA GLY A 253 12.96 -4.31 -7.23
C GLY A 253 12.16 -5.45 -6.57
N SER A 254 11.55 -6.36 -7.34
CA SER A 254 10.95 -7.56 -6.74
C SER A 254 12.01 -8.45 -6.11
N VAL A 255 11.73 -8.94 -4.90
CA VAL A 255 12.66 -9.71 -4.06
C VAL A 255 12.21 -11.16 -3.97
N TRP A 256 13.12 -12.08 -4.23
CA TRP A 256 12.84 -13.52 -4.31
C TRP A 256 13.85 -14.30 -3.48
N GLN A 257 13.42 -15.34 -2.76
CA GLN A 257 14.33 -16.23 -2.07
C GLN A 257 15.24 -16.96 -3.08
N VAL A 258 16.54 -17.01 -2.81
CA VAL A 258 17.46 -17.84 -3.57
C VAL A 258 17.50 -19.23 -2.96
N LEU A 259 17.29 -20.24 -3.81
CA LEU A 259 17.36 -21.67 -3.49
C LEU A 259 18.64 -22.32 -4.01
N GLY A 260 19.35 -21.66 -4.93
CA GLY A 260 20.61 -22.13 -5.47
C GLY A 260 21.01 -21.42 -6.75
N PHE A 261 22.14 -21.83 -7.30
CA PHE A 261 22.66 -21.37 -8.58
C PHE A 261 22.92 -22.57 -9.47
N GLU A 262 22.57 -22.45 -10.75
CA GLU A 262 22.72 -23.53 -11.72
C GLU A 262 22.95 -22.92 -13.09
N ASN A 263 24.06 -23.27 -13.76
CA ASN A 263 24.38 -22.77 -15.11
C ASN A 263 24.33 -21.23 -15.26
N GLY A 264 24.71 -20.48 -14.22
CA GLY A 264 24.64 -19.01 -14.21
C GLY A 264 23.24 -18.42 -13.97
N ALA A 265 22.21 -19.27 -13.86
CA ALA A 265 20.87 -18.89 -13.46
C ALA A 265 20.67 -18.93 -11.94
N VAL A 266 19.77 -18.09 -11.43
CA VAL A 266 19.43 -18.02 -10.01
C VAL A 266 18.13 -18.75 -9.78
N LYS A 267 18.18 -19.89 -9.06
CA LYS A 267 17.01 -20.70 -8.74
C LYS A 267 16.21 -20.04 -7.62
N VAL A 268 14.94 -19.74 -7.88
CA VAL A 268 14.04 -19.04 -6.94
C VAL A 268 12.78 -19.82 -6.59
N GLY A 269 12.58 -20.99 -7.22
CA GLY A 269 11.47 -21.88 -6.95
C GLY A 269 11.65 -23.25 -7.60
N LYS A 270 10.60 -24.07 -7.59
CA LYS A 270 10.57 -25.35 -8.30
C LYS A 270 10.47 -25.04 -9.80
N ASN A 271 11.52 -25.38 -10.55
CA ASN A 271 11.61 -25.07 -11.99
C ASN A 271 11.40 -23.58 -12.28
N GLN A 272 11.92 -22.70 -11.41
CA GLN A 272 11.84 -21.25 -11.58
C GLN A 272 13.22 -20.65 -11.41
N TYR A 273 13.69 -19.99 -12.47
CA TYR A 273 15.03 -19.45 -12.58
C TYR A 273 14.99 -18.02 -13.12
N PHE A 274 15.78 -17.13 -12.53
CA PHE A 274 16.13 -15.86 -13.17
C PHE A 274 17.44 -16.00 -13.94
N ASP A 275 17.56 -15.25 -15.03
CA ASP A 275 18.86 -14.94 -15.61
C ASP A 275 19.70 -14.18 -14.57
N GLY A 276 20.89 -14.67 -14.23
CA GLY A 276 21.76 -14.07 -13.23
C GLY A 276 22.17 -12.63 -13.56
N ARG A 277 22.10 -12.20 -14.83
CA ARG A 277 22.37 -10.82 -15.25
C ARG A 277 21.21 -9.86 -14.94
N ALA A 278 20.01 -10.40 -14.76
CA ALA A 278 18.79 -9.61 -14.56
C ALA A 278 18.48 -9.33 -13.08
N VAL A 279 19.26 -9.93 -12.17
CA VAL A 279 19.11 -9.79 -10.72
C VAL A 279 20.48 -9.50 -10.09
N TYR A 280 20.48 -8.86 -8.93
CA TYR A 280 21.63 -8.99 -8.01
C TYR A 280 21.22 -9.87 -6.83
N VAL A 281 22.19 -10.55 -6.22
CA VAL A 281 21.96 -11.40 -5.05
C VAL A 281 22.60 -10.80 -3.80
N LYS A 282 21.85 -10.81 -2.70
CA LYS A 282 22.33 -10.43 -1.37
C LYS A 282 22.15 -11.61 -0.42
N THR A 283 23.20 -11.92 0.33
CA THR A 283 23.19 -12.96 1.35
C THR A 283 22.80 -12.38 2.70
N ASN A 284 22.17 -13.19 3.53
CA ASN A 284 21.82 -12.90 4.91
C ASN A 284 22.77 -13.66 5.85
N PRO A 285 23.82 -13.01 6.38
CA PRO A 285 24.79 -13.68 7.25
C PRO A 285 24.16 -14.28 8.51
N ILE A 286 23.09 -13.66 9.04
CA ILE A 286 22.39 -14.13 10.24
C ILE A 286 21.67 -15.47 10.02
N ALA A 287 21.28 -15.78 8.78
CA ALA A 287 20.66 -17.07 8.47
C ALA A 287 21.67 -18.22 8.62
N TYR A 288 22.94 -18.00 8.24
CA TYR A 288 23.99 -19.02 8.25
C TYR A 288 24.85 -19.05 9.51
N ASN A 289 24.96 -17.91 10.20
CA ASN A 289 25.76 -17.80 11.41
C ASN A 289 25.00 -16.96 12.44
N ASP A 290 24.61 -17.63 13.52
CA ASP A 290 23.79 -17.07 14.59
C ASP A 290 24.54 -16.12 15.52
N ALA A 291 25.86 -15.95 15.37
CA ALA A 291 26.64 -14.95 16.08
C ALA A 291 26.85 -13.65 15.27
N LYS A 292 26.44 -13.60 14.00
CA LYS A 292 26.72 -12.44 13.14
C LYS A 292 25.90 -11.21 13.52
N HIS A 293 26.57 -10.06 13.43
CA HIS A 293 25.91 -8.77 13.58
C HIS A 293 25.04 -8.47 12.35
N GLY A 294 23.99 -7.68 12.57
CA GLY A 294 23.16 -7.18 11.49
C GLY A 294 22.24 -6.07 11.98
N VAL A 295 21.39 -5.61 11.08
CA VAL A 295 20.35 -4.64 11.40
C VAL A 295 19.01 -5.28 11.08
N ALA A 296 18.07 -5.25 12.02
CA ALA A 296 16.72 -5.71 11.78
C ALA A 296 15.76 -4.52 11.74
N LYS A 297 14.87 -4.51 10.75
CA LYS A 297 13.74 -3.58 10.66
C LYS A 297 12.53 -4.22 11.30
N ILE A 298 11.85 -3.50 12.19
CA ILE A 298 10.58 -3.95 12.76
C ILE A 298 9.50 -3.89 11.67
N VAL A 299 8.87 -5.03 11.40
CA VAL A 299 7.89 -5.19 10.31
C VAL A 299 6.46 -5.40 10.80
N MET A 300 6.25 -5.57 12.09
CA MET A 300 4.91 -5.71 12.70
C MET A 300 4.69 -4.70 13.82
N PRO A 301 3.51 -4.06 13.92
CA PRO A 301 3.16 -3.18 15.04
C PRO A 301 2.98 -3.98 16.34
N HIS A 302 3.08 -3.33 17.50
CA HIS A 302 3.06 -3.96 18.83
C HIS A 302 4.19 -4.98 19.03
N THR A 303 5.34 -4.77 18.39
CA THR A 303 6.52 -5.60 18.64
C THR A 303 7.18 -5.13 19.93
N HIS A 304 7.70 -6.07 20.70
CA HIS A 304 8.34 -5.79 21.98
C HIS A 304 9.71 -6.45 22.01
N ALA A 305 10.64 -5.80 22.71
CA ALA A 305 11.82 -6.47 23.22
C ALA A 305 11.39 -7.47 24.30
N LEU A 306 12.04 -8.62 24.32
CA LEU A 306 11.78 -9.77 25.18
C LEU A 306 12.97 -9.98 26.11
N ASP A 307 12.71 -10.35 27.36
CA ASP A 307 13.75 -10.60 28.37
C ASP A 307 14.51 -11.93 28.17
N ALA A 308 13.96 -12.82 27.35
CA ALA A 308 14.54 -14.13 27.04
C ALA A 308 14.21 -14.58 25.60
N PRO A 309 15.02 -15.46 25.00
CA PRO A 309 14.79 -15.97 23.64
C PRO A 309 13.79 -17.13 23.62
N LYS A 310 12.59 -16.92 24.16
CA LYS A 310 11.51 -17.93 24.24
C LYS A 310 10.14 -17.32 23.97
N ALA A 311 9.16 -18.16 23.66
CA ALA A 311 7.85 -17.72 23.18
C ALA A 311 7.00 -17.02 24.26
N ASP A 312 7.17 -17.45 25.51
CA ASP A 312 6.52 -16.99 26.74
C ASP A 312 7.34 -15.93 27.51
N ALA A 313 8.38 -15.38 26.88
CA ALA A 313 9.25 -14.38 27.50
C ALA A 313 8.48 -13.10 27.89
N GLY A 314 8.94 -12.45 28.97
CA GLY A 314 8.42 -11.18 29.43
C GLY A 314 8.70 -10.09 28.41
N LYS A 315 7.71 -9.20 28.21
CA LYS A 315 7.87 -8.01 27.37
C LYS A 315 8.57 -6.92 28.18
N VAL A 316 9.62 -6.33 27.63
CA VAL A 316 10.46 -5.34 28.29
C VAL A 316 10.05 -3.92 27.88
N TYR A 317 10.16 -3.62 26.59
CA TYR A 317 9.74 -2.32 26.03
C TYR A 317 9.23 -2.49 24.60
N GLY A 318 8.44 -1.51 24.15
CA GLY A 318 7.89 -1.48 22.79
C GLY A 318 8.96 -1.13 21.74
N LEU A 319 8.88 -1.79 20.60
CA LEU A 319 9.68 -1.51 19.42
C LEU A 319 8.77 -0.96 18.32
N GLU A 320 9.05 0.25 17.85
CA GLU A 320 8.21 0.95 16.88
C GLU A 320 8.25 0.28 15.50
N LEU A 321 7.11 0.23 14.82
CA LEU A 321 7.04 -0.28 13.45
C LEU A 321 7.95 0.54 12.52
N ASN A 322 8.67 -0.12 11.63
CA ASN A 322 9.69 0.44 10.73
C ASN A 322 10.98 0.94 11.40
N SER A 323 11.07 0.99 12.73
CA SER A 323 12.34 1.28 13.40
C SER A 323 13.38 0.20 13.06
N LYS A 324 14.65 0.58 13.16
CA LYS A 324 15.78 -0.32 12.99
C LYS A 324 16.40 -0.59 14.35
N VAL A 325 16.75 -1.85 14.58
CA VAL A 325 17.47 -2.28 15.78
C VAL A 325 18.76 -2.99 15.35
N GLU A 326 19.86 -2.68 16.04
CA GLU A 326 21.10 -3.41 15.86
C GLU A 326 21.00 -4.78 16.53
N ILE A 327 21.38 -5.81 15.78
CA ILE A 327 21.32 -7.21 16.18
C ILE A 327 22.72 -7.74 16.34
N GLN A 328 22.98 -8.44 17.46
CA GLN A 328 24.22 -9.17 17.71
C GLN A 328 23.93 -10.67 17.68
N GLY A 329 23.51 -11.20 16.54
CA GLY A 329 23.19 -12.62 16.42
C GLY A 329 21.78 -13.00 16.86
N ARG A 330 21.52 -14.31 16.99
CA ARG A 330 20.21 -14.88 17.29
C ARG A 330 20.33 -16.15 18.12
N VAL A 331 19.24 -16.51 18.79
CA VAL A 331 19.03 -17.82 19.42
C VAL A 331 17.74 -18.39 18.84
N GLY A 332 17.84 -19.44 18.03
CA GLY A 332 16.72 -19.92 17.22
C GLY A 332 16.16 -18.79 16.34
N ARG A 333 14.87 -18.48 16.52
CA ARG A 333 14.17 -17.39 15.82
C ARG A 333 14.27 -16.02 16.50
N PHE A 334 14.93 -15.91 17.65
CA PHE A 334 14.97 -14.68 18.45
C PHE A 334 16.27 -13.93 18.17
N LEU A 335 16.17 -12.71 17.66
CA LEU A 335 17.29 -11.84 17.34
C LEU A 335 17.74 -11.14 18.62
N ARG A 336 19.02 -11.26 18.97
CA ARG A 336 19.62 -10.62 20.14
C ARG A 336 19.85 -9.14 19.84
N ILE A 337 19.16 -8.25 20.53
CA ILE A 337 19.33 -6.80 20.37
C ILE A 337 20.66 -6.41 21.02
N LYS A 338 21.43 -5.56 20.34
CA LYS A 338 22.74 -5.08 20.81
C LYS A 338 22.63 -4.25 22.09
N GLU A 339 21.65 -3.34 22.11
CA GLU A 339 21.39 -2.49 23.25
C GLU A 339 20.85 -3.32 24.43
N LYS A 340 21.46 -3.14 25.60
CA LYS A 340 21.05 -3.79 26.83
C LYS A 340 19.98 -2.97 27.53
N HIS A 341 19.00 -3.64 28.14
CA HIS A 341 18.03 -2.99 29.01
C HIS A 341 18.35 -3.33 30.47
N ASN A 342 18.62 -2.32 31.29
CA ASN A 342 19.04 -2.49 32.70
C ASN A 342 20.19 -3.50 32.86
N GLY A 343 21.19 -3.42 31.98
CA GLY A 343 22.35 -4.33 31.97
C GLY A 343 22.09 -5.74 31.41
N LYS A 344 20.84 -6.07 31.08
CA LYS A 344 20.44 -7.39 30.56
C LYS A 344 20.27 -7.37 29.04
N THR A 345 20.64 -8.49 28.42
CA THR A 345 20.38 -8.74 27.00
C THR A 345 18.88 -8.88 26.75
N VAL A 346 18.38 -8.28 25.68
CA VAL A 346 16.99 -8.42 25.24
C VAL A 346 16.91 -8.91 23.80
N TYR A 347 15.75 -9.43 23.43
CA TYR A 347 15.56 -10.12 22.15
C TYR A 347 14.33 -9.59 21.41
N VAL A 348 14.29 -9.74 20.10
CA VAL A 348 13.07 -9.56 19.31
C VAL A 348 12.83 -10.79 18.46
N THR A 349 11.59 -11.24 18.37
CA THR A 349 11.26 -12.38 17.50
C THR A 349 11.47 -12.01 16.02
N GLY A 350 12.21 -12.84 15.29
CA GLY A 350 12.50 -12.67 13.87
C GLY A 350 11.25 -12.79 12.98
N ASN A 351 10.11 -13.26 13.52
CA ASN A 351 8.83 -13.18 12.83
C ASN A 351 8.30 -11.72 12.75
N ARG A 352 8.83 -10.81 13.57
CA ARG A 352 8.38 -9.42 13.69
C ARG A 352 9.47 -8.40 13.36
N ALA A 353 10.71 -8.86 13.18
CA ALA A 353 11.86 -8.07 12.83
C ALA A 353 12.64 -8.78 11.71
N TYR A 354 12.74 -8.14 10.54
CA TYR A 354 13.39 -8.71 9.36
C TYR A 354 14.76 -8.08 9.15
N ILE A 355 15.74 -8.86 8.71
CA ILE A 355 17.11 -8.43 8.49
C ILE A 355 17.19 -7.53 7.26
N VAL A 356 17.88 -6.41 7.39
CA VAL A 356 18.25 -5.51 6.30
C VAL A 356 19.60 -5.99 5.74
N LEU A 357 19.66 -6.34 4.44
CA LEU A 357 20.86 -6.88 3.76
C LEU A 357 21.73 -5.82 3.10
#